data_AF-A0A2R3JXQ7-F1
#
_entry.id   AF-A0A2R3JXQ7-F1
#
_cell.length_a   1.000
_cell.length_b   1.000
_cell.length_c   1.000
_cell.angle_alpha   90.00
_cell.angle_beta   90.00
_cell.angle_gamma   90.00
#
_symmetry.space_group_name_H-M   'P 1'
#
loop_
_entity.id
_entity.type
_entity.pdbx_description
1 polymer ?
#
loop_
_entity_poly.entity_id
_entity_poly.type
_entity_poly.pdbx_seq_one_letter_code
_entity_poly.pdbx_strand_id
1 'polypeptide(L)'
;MFKLAAIDKVLAELGEHVDFATIGQKEADLGVQHFQYDVATGATTYFGEDGYLVERRTNGLATRVAREESAATVTQVGTDYVAGKLDLATAVKQLAAAGCQAWTANLKRNVINFSGDEGKILATIKF
;
A
#
# COMPACT_ATOMS: atom_id res chain seq x y z
N MET A 1 13.44 -5.33 -15.24
CA MET A 1 13.87 -4.94 -13.88
C MET A 1 13.61 -3.46 -13.67
N PHE A 2 12.78 -3.10 -12.69
CA PHE A 2 12.46 -1.71 -12.33
C PHE A 2 13.44 -1.12 -11.31
N LYS A 3 13.52 0.20 -11.21
CA LYS A 3 14.32 0.91 -10.21
C LYS A 3 13.41 1.76 -9.34
N LEU A 4 13.80 2.00 -8.08
CA LEU A 4 13.03 2.85 -7.17
C LEU A 4 12.77 4.25 -7.77
N ALA A 5 13.76 4.86 -8.40
CA ALA A 5 13.61 6.17 -9.05
C ALA A 5 12.57 6.19 -10.18
N ALA A 6 12.33 5.06 -10.86
CA ALA A 6 11.29 4.98 -11.90
C ALA A 6 9.90 4.91 -11.27
N ILE A 7 9.76 4.17 -10.16
CA ILE A 7 8.52 4.13 -9.36
C ILE A 7 8.22 5.52 -8.79
N ASP A 8 9.21 6.18 -8.18
CA ASP A 8 9.07 7.54 -7.64
C ASP A 8 8.57 8.53 -8.68
N LYS A 9 9.18 8.49 -9.87
CA LYS A 9 8.79 9.37 -10.97
C LYS A 9 7.33 9.18 -11.36
N VAL A 10 6.90 7.93 -11.55
CA VAL A 10 5.52 7.60 -11.90
C VAL A 10 4.56 8.07 -10.81
N LEU A 11 4.83 7.77 -9.54
CA LEU A 11 3.94 8.17 -8.44
C LEU A 11 3.84 9.70 -8.30
N ALA A 12 4.95 10.42 -8.50
CA ALA A 12 4.94 11.89 -8.47
C ALA A 12 4.11 12.52 -9.60
N GLU A 13 3.92 11.82 -10.73
CA GLU A 13 3.13 12.29 -11.87
C GLU A 13 1.61 12.04 -11.71
N LEU A 14 1.19 11.12 -10.83
CA LEU A 14 -0.21 10.71 -10.70
C LEU A 14 -1.06 11.61 -9.78
N GLY A 15 -0.44 12.40 -8.91
CA GLY A 15 -1.13 13.24 -7.93
C GLY A 15 -1.65 12.47 -6.71
N GLU A 16 -2.20 13.17 -5.72
CA GLU A 16 -2.48 12.60 -4.38
C GLU A 16 -3.79 11.80 -4.27
N HIS A 17 -4.73 12.00 -5.19
CA HIS A 17 -6.08 11.40 -5.16
C HIS A 17 -6.37 10.45 -6.34
N VAL A 18 -5.31 9.94 -6.96
CA VAL A 18 -5.45 8.93 -8.01
C VAL A 18 -6.05 7.64 -7.43
N ASP A 19 -6.92 6.98 -8.19
CA ASP A 19 -7.43 5.68 -7.81
C ASP A 19 -6.31 4.62 -7.83
N PHE A 20 -6.46 3.59 -7.01
CA PHE A 20 -5.40 2.59 -6.87
C PHE A 20 -5.29 1.69 -8.11
N ALA A 21 -6.33 1.54 -8.92
CA ALA A 21 -6.24 0.76 -10.15
C ALA A 21 -5.25 1.40 -11.13
N THR A 22 -5.30 2.73 -11.25
CA THR A 22 -4.35 3.51 -12.03
C THR A 22 -2.93 3.39 -11.47
N ILE A 23 -2.73 3.50 -10.14
CA ILE A 23 -1.41 3.29 -9.50
C ILE A 23 -0.88 1.89 -9.82
N GLY A 24 -1.69 0.87 -9.55
CA GLY A 24 -1.34 -0.53 -9.72
C GLY A 24 -0.97 -0.86 -11.17
N GLN A 25 -1.70 -0.32 -12.15
CA GLN A 25 -1.36 -0.52 -13.56
C GLN A 25 0.00 0.11 -13.90
N LYS A 26 0.27 1.33 -13.43
CA LYS A 26 1.53 2.02 -13.74
C LYS A 26 2.75 1.34 -13.11
N GLU A 27 2.61 0.84 -11.89
CA GLU A 27 3.68 0.04 -11.26
C GLU A 27 3.85 -1.33 -11.94
N ALA A 28 2.74 -1.95 -12.37
CA ALA A 28 2.78 -3.20 -13.14
C ALA A 28 3.46 -3.03 -14.51
N ASP A 29 3.25 -1.89 -15.20
CA ASP A 29 3.92 -1.55 -16.45
C ASP A 29 5.46 -1.47 -16.30
N LEU A 30 5.95 -1.17 -15.09
CA LEU A 30 7.37 -1.19 -14.76
C LEU A 30 7.89 -2.61 -14.45
N GLY A 31 7.00 -3.57 -14.27
CA GLY A 31 7.30 -4.97 -13.95
C GLY A 31 7.13 -5.33 -12.47
N VAL A 32 6.47 -4.48 -11.67
CA VAL A 32 6.08 -4.84 -10.29
C VAL A 32 4.95 -5.87 -10.35
N GLN A 33 5.06 -6.94 -9.57
CA GLN A 33 4.01 -7.97 -9.47
C GLN A 33 3.17 -7.81 -8.20
N HIS A 34 3.83 -7.43 -7.11
CA HIS A 34 3.21 -7.10 -5.84
C HIS A 34 4.16 -6.22 -5.02
N PHE A 35 3.61 -5.56 -4.00
CA PHE A 35 4.42 -4.85 -3.02
C PHE A 35 3.79 -4.95 -1.63
N GLN A 36 4.62 -4.82 -0.61
CA GLN A 36 4.20 -4.73 0.79
C GLN A 36 4.59 -3.36 1.33
N TYR A 37 3.62 -2.67 1.93
CA TYR A 37 3.81 -1.43 2.66
C TYR A 37 3.74 -1.71 4.16
N ASP A 38 4.72 -1.22 4.91
CA ASP A 38 4.76 -1.26 6.37
C ASP A 38 4.31 0.10 6.93
N VAL A 39 3.21 0.11 7.68
CA VAL A 39 2.57 1.33 8.19
C VAL A 39 3.42 1.98 9.29
N ALA A 40 4.08 1.17 10.12
CA ALA A 40 4.84 1.66 11.26
C ALA A 40 6.08 2.46 10.83
N THR A 41 6.75 2.00 9.77
CA THR A 41 8.02 2.55 9.26
C THR A 41 7.84 3.41 8.01
N GLY A 42 6.72 3.26 7.31
CA GLY A 42 6.49 3.83 5.99
C GLY A 42 7.36 3.19 4.91
N ALA A 43 7.91 2.00 5.15
CA ALA A 43 8.72 1.27 4.20
C ALA A 43 7.85 0.58 3.14
N THR A 44 8.37 0.42 1.92
CA THR A 44 7.73 -0.37 0.87
C THR A 44 8.74 -1.32 0.25
N THR A 45 8.41 -2.60 0.18
CA THR A 45 9.17 -3.59 -0.60
C THR A 45 8.39 -3.95 -1.85
N TYR A 46 8.97 -3.69 -3.02
CA TYR A 46 8.40 -4.00 -4.32
C TYR A 46 9.02 -5.29 -4.86
N PHE A 47 8.20 -6.18 -5.39
CA PHE A 47 8.61 -7.49 -5.89
C PHE A 47 8.30 -7.63 -7.38
N GLY A 48 9.29 -8.06 -8.15
CA GLY A 48 9.23 -8.32 -9.58
C GLY A 48 9.35 -9.81 -9.93
N GLU A 49 9.68 -10.09 -11.18
CA GLU A 49 9.97 -11.44 -11.68
C GLU A 49 11.27 -12.02 -11.11
N ASP A 50 11.36 -13.34 -11.11
CA ASP A 50 12.57 -14.11 -10.75
C ASP A 50 13.17 -13.75 -9.39
N GLY A 51 12.33 -13.37 -8.43
CA GLY A 51 12.75 -12.99 -7.08
C GLY A 51 13.38 -11.59 -6.99
N TYR A 52 13.32 -10.79 -8.06
CA TYR A 52 13.77 -9.41 -8.04
C TYR A 52 12.98 -8.58 -7.02
N LEU A 53 13.67 -7.77 -6.21
CA LEU A 53 13.02 -6.86 -5.28
C LEU A 53 13.76 -5.53 -5.18
N VAL A 54 13.02 -4.49 -4.82
CA VAL A 54 13.53 -3.15 -4.52
C VAL A 54 12.87 -2.64 -3.25
N GLU A 55 13.66 -2.09 -2.35
CA GLU A 55 13.19 -1.58 -1.06
C GLU A 55 13.26 -0.06 -1.01
N ARG A 56 12.14 0.55 -0.61
CA ARG A 56 12.07 1.91 -0.08
C ARG A 56 12.07 1.81 1.44
N ARG A 57 13.10 2.31 2.11
CA ARG A 57 13.21 2.22 3.59
C ARG A 57 12.19 3.07 4.34
N THR A 58 11.75 4.17 3.74
CA THR A 58 10.65 5.01 4.26
C THR A 58 10.17 5.96 3.17
N ASN A 59 8.90 6.34 3.22
CA ASN A 59 8.32 7.46 2.48
C ASN A 59 8.12 8.71 3.36
N GLY A 60 8.58 8.69 4.61
CA GLY A 60 8.38 9.79 5.57
C GLY A 60 7.03 9.80 6.28
N LEU A 61 6.18 8.78 6.07
CA LEU A 61 4.85 8.67 6.68
C LEU A 61 4.80 7.68 7.85
N ALA A 62 5.96 7.33 8.43
CA ALA A 62 6.05 6.46 9.60
C ALA A 62 5.06 6.90 10.68
N THR A 63 4.17 6.00 11.08
CA THR A 63 3.07 6.30 12.01
C THR A 63 2.94 5.21 13.05
N ARG A 64 2.76 5.58 14.32
CA ARG A 64 2.52 4.59 15.39
C ARG A 64 1.19 3.87 15.15
N VAL A 65 1.25 2.55 15.02
CA VAL A 65 0.07 1.68 14.88
C VAL A 65 -0.58 1.44 16.25
N ALA A 66 -1.91 1.52 16.30
CA ALA A 66 -2.70 1.21 17.48
C ALA A 66 -2.63 -0.30 17.80
N ARG A 67 -2.75 -0.65 19.09
CA ARG A 67 -2.80 -2.06 19.50
C ARG A 67 -4.16 -2.70 19.22
N GLU A 68 -5.22 -1.91 19.28
CA GLU A 68 -6.57 -2.36 19.03
C GLU A 68 -6.83 -2.39 17.52
N GLU A 69 -7.35 -3.52 17.05
CA GLU A 69 -7.68 -3.72 15.65
C GLU A 69 -9.17 -3.50 15.39
N SER A 70 -9.49 -2.76 14.34
CA SER A 70 -10.87 -2.61 13.84
C SER A 70 -10.95 -2.99 12.37
N ALA A 71 -11.33 -4.25 12.09
CA ALA A 71 -11.53 -4.73 10.72
C ALA A 71 -12.55 -3.90 9.93
N ALA A 72 -13.61 -3.42 10.60
CA ALA A 72 -14.61 -2.55 9.98
C ALA A 72 -14.02 -1.20 9.54
N THR A 73 -13.23 -0.56 10.42
CA THR A 73 -12.55 0.70 10.10
C THR A 73 -11.51 0.50 9.00
N VAL A 74 -10.70 -0.55 9.07
CA VAL A 74 -9.72 -0.89 8.03
C VAL A 74 -10.39 -1.11 6.68
N THR A 75 -11.52 -1.83 6.65
CA THR A 75 -12.29 -2.05 5.41
C THR A 75 -12.79 -0.73 4.82
N GLN A 76 -13.37 0.14 5.64
CA GLN A 76 -13.86 1.44 5.18
C GLN A 76 -12.73 2.32 4.63
N VAL A 77 -11.68 2.52 5.43
CA VAL A 77 -10.54 3.38 5.06
C VAL A 77 -9.82 2.85 3.84
N GLY A 78 -9.57 1.54 3.79
CA GLY A 78 -8.94 0.90 2.63
C GLY A 78 -9.79 1.05 1.37
N THR A 79 -11.12 0.99 1.48
CA THR A 79 -12.02 1.17 0.33
C THR A 79 -11.96 2.60 -0.19
N ASP A 80 -11.99 3.58 0.72
CA ASP A 80 -11.91 4.99 0.35
C ASP A 80 -10.55 5.36 -0.24
N TYR A 81 -9.45 4.79 0.28
CA TYR A 81 -8.12 4.93 -0.31
C TYR A 81 -8.04 4.31 -1.71
N VAL A 82 -8.52 3.07 -1.88
CA VAL A 82 -8.53 2.39 -3.18
C VAL A 82 -9.31 3.18 -4.23
N ALA A 83 -10.41 3.80 -3.82
CA ALA A 83 -11.24 4.64 -4.69
C ALA A 83 -10.67 6.06 -4.94
N GLY A 84 -9.47 6.39 -4.44
CA GLY A 84 -8.85 7.72 -4.59
C GLY A 84 -9.48 8.83 -3.73
N LYS A 85 -10.39 8.49 -2.80
CA LYS A 85 -11.04 9.48 -1.93
C LYS A 85 -10.15 9.97 -0.79
N LEU A 86 -9.12 9.20 -0.45
CA LEU A 86 -8.11 9.55 0.53
C LEU A 86 -6.76 9.62 -0.14
N ASP A 87 -5.98 10.64 0.20
CA ASP A 87 -4.55 10.64 -0.08
C ASP A 87 -3.82 9.59 0.78
N LEU A 88 -2.59 9.24 0.39
CA LEU A 88 -1.79 8.24 1.08
C LEU A 88 -1.51 8.62 2.55
N ALA A 89 -1.18 9.89 2.84
CA ALA A 89 -0.84 10.31 4.20
C ALA A 89 -2.03 10.21 5.16
N THR A 90 -3.21 10.57 4.67
CA THR A 90 -4.47 10.46 5.39
C THR A 90 -4.87 9.00 5.59
N ALA A 91 -4.75 8.16 4.55
CA ALA A 91 -5.01 6.73 4.64
C ALA A 91 -4.08 6.05 5.66
N VAL A 92 -2.77 6.30 5.61
CA VAL A 92 -1.77 5.75 6.56
C VAL A 92 -2.15 6.07 8.00
N LYS A 93 -2.50 7.33 8.29
CA LYS A 93 -2.88 7.76 9.65
C LYS A 93 -4.12 7.03 10.15
N GLN A 94 -5.14 6.92 9.30
CA GLN A 94 -6.40 6.28 9.68
C GLN A 94 -6.25 4.75 9.82
N LEU A 95 -5.49 4.11 8.93
CA LEU A 95 -5.18 2.68 8.99
C LEU A 95 -4.35 2.35 10.24
N ALA A 96 -3.33 3.15 10.56
CA ALA A 96 -2.54 3.00 11.76
C ALA A 96 -3.41 3.10 13.03
N ALA A 97 -4.31 4.09 13.09
CA ALA A 97 -5.24 4.26 14.21
C ALA A 97 -6.22 3.09 14.36
N ALA A 98 -6.49 2.35 13.28
CA ALA A 98 -7.35 1.17 13.25
C ALA A 98 -6.60 -0.16 13.49
N GLY A 99 -5.30 -0.10 13.82
CA GLY A 99 -4.47 -1.27 14.10
C GLY A 99 -3.93 -2.01 12.87
N CYS A 100 -4.00 -1.41 11.68
CA CYS A 100 -3.37 -1.99 10.49
C CYS A 100 -1.85 -1.78 10.52
N GLN A 101 -1.11 -2.88 10.48
CA GLN A 101 0.36 -2.89 10.52
C GLN A 101 0.98 -2.82 9.13
N ALA A 102 0.36 -3.48 8.14
CA ALA A 102 0.87 -3.54 6.78
C ALA A 102 -0.26 -3.70 5.78
N TRP A 103 0.03 -3.40 4.51
CA TRP A 103 -0.80 -3.87 3.41
C TRP A 103 0.02 -4.41 2.26
N THR A 104 -0.49 -5.47 1.63
CA THR A 104 0.13 -6.12 0.47
C THR A 104 -0.76 -5.96 -0.74
N ALA A 105 -0.30 -5.22 -1.74
CA ALA A 105 -0.98 -5.07 -3.01
C ALA A 105 -0.47 -6.12 -4.00
N ASN A 106 -1.36 -6.98 -4.50
CA ASN A 106 -1.07 -7.95 -5.53
C ASN A 106 -1.63 -7.46 -6.86
N LEU A 107 -0.73 -7.01 -7.75
CA LEU A 107 -1.09 -6.37 -9.01
C LEU A 107 -1.54 -7.38 -10.08
N LYS A 108 -1.25 -8.68 -9.92
CA LYS A 108 -1.75 -9.73 -10.81
C LYS A 108 -3.20 -10.11 -10.51
N ARG A 109 -3.59 -10.03 -9.23
CA ARG A 109 -4.92 -10.40 -8.74
C ARG A 109 -5.84 -9.20 -8.53
N ASN A 110 -5.30 -7.99 -8.65
CA ASN A 110 -5.93 -6.71 -8.36
C ASN A 110 -6.58 -6.68 -6.97
N VAL A 111 -5.80 -7.06 -5.95
CA VAL A 111 -6.26 -7.05 -4.55
C VAL A 111 -5.23 -6.41 -3.62
N ILE A 112 -5.70 -5.69 -2.61
CA ILE A 112 -4.90 -5.26 -1.46
C ILE A 112 -5.40 -6.03 -0.23
N ASN A 113 -4.48 -6.69 0.45
CA ASN A 113 -4.73 -7.28 1.77
C ASN A 113 -4.18 -6.35 2.83
N PHE A 114 -5.02 -5.89 3.74
CA PHE A 114 -4.63 -5.11 4.91
C PHE A 114 -4.52 -6.04 6.10
N SER A 115 -3.37 -6.05 6.75
CA SER A 115 -3.07 -6.94 7.87
C SER A 115 -2.83 -6.17 9.17
N GLY A 116 -3.27 -6.76 10.27
CA GLY A 116 -2.96 -6.35 11.63
C GLY A 116 -1.81 -7.18 12.20
N ASP A 117 -1.89 -7.43 13.50
CA ASP A 117 -0.86 -8.14 14.26
C ASP A 117 -0.65 -9.58 13.76
N GLU A 118 0.59 -10.02 13.80
CA GLU A 118 1.03 -11.36 13.33
C GLU A 118 0.58 -11.70 11.89
N GLY A 119 0.27 -10.69 11.07
CA GLY A 119 -0.17 -10.88 9.69
C GLY A 119 -1.65 -11.25 9.52
N LYS A 120 -2.47 -11.12 10.58
CA LYS A 120 -3.92 -11.35 10.51
C LYS A 120 -4.57 -10.43 9.49
N ILE A 121 -5.24 -10.99 8.48
CA ILE A 121 -5.95 -10.19 7.49
C ILE A 121 -7.18 -9.54 8.12
N LEU A 122 -7.21 -8.21 8.11
CA LEU A 122 -8.32 -7.39 8.59
C LEU A 122 -9.28 -7.02 7.47
N ALA A 123 -8.77 -6.83 6.25
CA ALA A 123 -9.57 -6.55 5.07
C ALA A 123 -8.88 -7.01 3.78
N THR A 124 -9.69 -7.34 2.77
CA THR A 124 -9.22 -7.60 1.40
C THR A 124 -10.09 -6.78 0.45
N ILE A 125 -9.45 -5.92 -0.35
CA ILE A 125 -10.14 -4.94 -1.19
C ILE A 125 -9.65 -5.12 -2.63
N LYS A 126 -10.59 -5.23 -3.57
CA LYS A 126 -10.28 -5.28 -5.00
C LYS A 126 -10.11 -3.86 -5.54
N PHE A 127 -9.22 -3.70 -6.50
CA PHE A 127 -9.04 -2.47 -7.28
C PHE A 127 -9.11 -2.78 -8.77
#